data_AF-A0A521UZC6-F1
#
_entry.id   AF-A0A521UZC6-F1
#
_cell.length_a   1.000
_cell.length_b   1.000
_cell.length_c   1.000
_cell.angle_alpha   90.00
_cell.angle_beta   90.00
_cell.angle_gamma   90.00
#
_symmetry.space_group_name_H-M   'P 1'
#
loop_
_entity.id
_entity.type
_entity.pdbx_description
1 polymer ?
#
loop_
_entity_poly.entity_id
_entity_poly.type
_entity_poly.pdbx_seq_one_letter_code
_entity_poly.pdbx_strand_id
1 'polypeptide(L)'
;MDKLWLIIKREYLTRVRKKSFILITLLSPLIMVAMITLPALLTVFAGGDKQKNIAVKDDSGIFVNNIKSSDRVNFTLVKEALEDLKTSYKNKGYDGVLYIPSFDAPGQNLRIVYYSEGQLSLSTKDFIEREVADRIEDYKIAASGYDEDVLKSFKTEVSLDQKELAFDENGHLTESDKKNSAGVATAIGFISGFIIYIVLIFYGAMIMRSVMEEKTNRIVEVIISSVKPMQLMMGKIIGVSGVGLTQMITWIVLTVVLLGVGGMFVGIDPSAMQ
;
A
#
# COMPACT_ATOMS: atom_id res chain seq x y z
N MET A 1 -49.71 -10.52 2.75
CA MET A 1 -48.24 -10.29 2.78
C MET A 1 -47.80 -9.29 1.70
N ASP A 2 -48.73 -8.86 0.84
CA ASP A 2 -48.47 -8.05 -0.36
C ASP A 2 -48.01 -6.62 -0.04
N LYS A 3 -48.48 -6.06 1.08
CA LYS A 3 -48.12 -4.70 1.51
C LYS A 3 -46.63 -4.57 1.87
N LEU A 4 -46.04 -5.57 2.53
CA LEU A 4 -44.60 -5.56 2.88
C LEU A 4 -43.74 -5.58 1.61
N TRP A 5 -44.06 -6.48 0.68
CA TRP A 5 -43.35 -6.61 -0.58
C TRP A 5 -43.46 -5.35 -1.45
N LEU A 6 -44.64 -4.72 -1.49
CA LEU A 6 -44.85 -3.45 -2.18
C LEU A 6 -43.96 -2.33 -1.62
N ILE A 7 -43.81 -2.27 -0.29
CA ILE A 7 -42.93 -1.30 0.38
C ILE A 7 -41.47 -1.59 0.02
N ILE A 8 -41.01 -2.85 0.11
CA ILE A 8 -39.65 -3.25 -0.28
C ILE A 8 -39.36 -2.84 -1.72
N LYS A 9 -40.24 -3.22 -2.65
CA LYS A 9 -40.09 -2.93 -4.08
C LYS A 9 -40.03 -1.43 -4.34
N ARG A 10 -40.89 -0.64 -3.68
CA ARG A 10 -40.88 0.82 -3.81
C ARG A 10 -39.56 1.41 -3.30
N GLU A 11 -39.13 1.06 -2.09
CA GLU A 11 -37.90 1.58 -1.48
C GLU A 11 -36.66 1.20 -2.29
N TYR A 12 -36.61 -0.03 -2.79
CA TYR A 12 -35.54 -0.49 -3.67
C TYR A 12 -35.52 0.27 -5.01
N LEU A 13 -36.64 0.26 -5.75
CA LEU A 13 -36.70 0.85 -7.09
C LEU A 13 -36.52 2.36 -7.10
N THR A 14 -37.00 3.06 -6.07
CA THR A 14 -36.82 4.52 -5.95
C THR A 14 -35.37 4.93 -5.75
N ARG A 15 -34.48 4.00 -5.36
CA ARG A 15 -33.04 4.23 -5.19
C ARG A 15 -32.23 3.69 -6.35
N VAL A 16 -32.43 2.42 -6.73
CA VAL A 16 -31.65 1.80 -7.81
C VAL A 16 -31.87 2.49 -9.16
N ARG A 17 -33.08 3.04 -9.40
CA ARG A 17 -33.37 3.78 -10.64
C ARG A 17 -32.89 5.22 -10.64
N LYS A 18 -32.35 5.75 -9.53
CA LYS A 18 -31.81 7.11 -9.54
C LYS A 18 -30.56 7.15 -10.42
N LYS A 19 -30.51 8.14 -11.32
CA LYS A 19 -29.33 8.40 -12.15
C LYS A 19 -28.06 8.56 -11.30
N SER A 20 -28.18 9.21 -10.14
CA SER A 20 -27.07 9.37 -9.19
C SER A 20 -26.57 8.03 -8.63
N PHE A 21 -27.48 7.10 -8.31
CA PHE A 21 -27.09 5.78 -7.83
C PHE A 21 -26.35 4.99 -8.91
N ILE A 22 -26.90 4.94 -10.13
CA ILE A 22 -26.30 4.22 -11.26
C ILE A 22 -24.92 4.81 -11.59
N LEU A 23 -24.84 6.15 -11.67
CA LEU A 23 -23.60 6.86 -12.00
C LEU A 23 -22.53 6.63 -10.93
N ILE A 24 -22.83 6.83 -9.64
CA ILE A 24 -21.86 6.62 -8.57
C ILE A 24 -21.45 5.15 -8.48
N THR A 25 -22.40 4.22 -8.57
CA THR A 25 -22.13 2.77 -8.48
C THR A 25 -21.16 2.31 -9.56
N LEU A 26 -21.32 2.79 -10.79
CA LEU A 26 -20.47 2.40 -11.92
C LEU A 26 -19.13 3.16 -11.93
N LEU A 27 -19.15 4.44 -11.55
CA LEU A 27 -17.96 5.31 -11.60
C LEU A 27 -17.02 5.06 -10.42
N SER A 28 -17.53 4.70 -9.23
CA SER A 28 -16.71 4.52 -8.03
C SER A 28 -15.61 3.45 -8.19
N PRO A 29 -15.89 2.23 -8.69
CA PRO A 29 -14.83 1.24 -8.95
C PRO A 29 -13.82 1.72 -9.98
N LEU A 30 -14.26 2.42 -11.03
CA LEU A 30 -13.37 2.94 -12.07
C LEU A 30 -12.42 4.00 -11.50
N ILE A 31 -12.93 4.92 -10.67
CA ILE A 31 -12.12 5.90 -9.95
C ILE A 31 -11.14 5.20 -9.01
N MET A 32 -11.59 4.18 -8.28
CA MET A 32 -10.73 3.46 -7.34
C MET A 32 -9.60 2.72 -8.05
N VAL A 33 -9.90 2.04 -9.16
CA VAL A 33 -8.89 1.42 -10.03
C VAL A 33 -7.94 2.48 -10.56
N ALA A 34 -8.45 3.58 -11.12
CA ALA A 34 -7.61 4.68 -11.61
C ALA A 34 -6.74 5.28 -10.49
N MET A 35 -7.25 5.45 -9.27
CA MET A 35 -6.46 5.97 -8.16
C MET A 35 -5.33 5.03 -7.72
N ILE A 36 -5.51 3.72 -7.86
CA ILE A 36 -4.48 2.73 -7.53
C ILE A 36 -3.48 2.59 -8.68
N THR A 37 -3.98 2.49 -9.92
CA THR A 37 -3.15 2.22 -11.10
C THR A 37 -2.46 3.47 -11.63
N LEU A 38 -3.06 4.66 -11.55
CA LEU A 38 -2.48 5.88 -12.12
C LEU A 38 -1.17 6.27 -11.43
N PRO A 39 -1.02 6.25 -10.09
CA PRO A 39 0.28 6.47 -9.46
C PRO A 39 1.31 5.43 -9.86
N ALA A 40 0.94 4.14 -9.91
CA ALA A 40 1.85 3.07 -10.34
C ALA A 40 2.27 3.21 -11.81
N LEU A 41 1.35 3.65 -12.67
CA LEU A 41 1.61 3.91 -14.08
C LEU A 41 2.50 5.15 -14.25
N LEU A 42 2.24 6.20 -13.47
CA LEU A 42 3.05 7.41 -13.43
C LEU A 42 4.45 7.14 -12.89
N THR A 43 4.63 6.26 -11.90
CA THR A 43 5.98 5.89 -11.45
C THR A 43 6.74 5.12 -12.53
N VAL A 44 6.09 4.20 -13.24
CA VAL A 44 6.70 3.47 -14.36
C VAL A 44 7.08 4.43 -15.50
N PHE A 45 6.17 5.31 -15.94
CA PHE A 45 6.44 6.27 -17.01
C PHE A 45 7.38 7.41 -16.62
N ALA A 46 7.39 7.82 -15.35
CA ALA A 46 8.36 8.78 -14.82
C ALA A 46 9.75 8.17 -14.62
N GLY A 47 9.92 6.87 -14.93
CA GLY A 47 11.08 6.06 -14.59
C GLY A 47 10.96 5.62 -13.13
N GLY A 48 10.61 4.36 -12.90
CA GLY A 48 10.43 3.81 -11.55
C GLY A 48 11.66 4.11 -10.68
N ASP A 49 11.43 4.40 -9.38
CA ASP A 49 12.44 4.72 -8.36
C ASP A 49 13.77 5.21 -8.96
N LYS A 50 13.72 6.34 -9.71
CA LYS A 50 14.91 6.90 -10.37
C LYS A 50 16.09 6.84 -9.42
N GLN A 51 17.16 6.18 -9.86
CA GLN A 51 18.38 6.02 -9.08
C GLN A 51 18.74 7.36 -8.44
N LYS A 52 18.78 7.39 -7.11
CA LYS A 52 18.96 8.62 -6.35
C LYS A 52 20.44 8.99 -6.33
N ASN A 53 20.78 10.17 -6.84
CA ASN A 53 22.14 10.68 -6.79
C ASN A 53 22.36 11.38 -5.45
N ILE A 54 23.15 10.78 -4.56
CA ILE A 54 23.41 11.30 -3.23
C ILE A 54 24.84 11.83 -3.16
N ALA A 55 24.98 13.11 -2.83
CA ALA A 55 26.27 13.71 -2.53
C ALA A 55 26.70 13.29 -1.12
N VAL A 56 27.90 12.75 -0.98
CA VAL A 56 28.43 12.26 0.31
C VAL A 56 29.51 13.21 0.79
N LYS A 57 29.26 13.84 1.93
CA LYS A 57 30.24 14.60 2.70
C LYS A 57 30.76 13.71 3.82
N ASP A 58 31.94 13.15 3.61
CA ASP A 58 32.63 12.27 4.55
C ASP A 58 33.74 13.03 5.29
N ASP A 59 33.54 13.28 6.57
CA ASP A 59 34.57 13.84 7.45
C ASP A 59 35.31 12.75 8.26
N SER A 60 34.90 11.47 8.13
CA SER A 60 35.58 10.33 8.76
C SER A 60 36.80 9.85 7.96
N GLY A 61 36.82 10.09 6.64
CA GLY A 61 37.90 9.66 5.75
C GLY A 61 37.86 8.17 5.40
N ILE A 62 36.86 7.42 5.85
CA ILE A 62 36.76 5.96 5.67
C ILE A 62 36.21 5.59 4.28
N PHE A 63 35.42 6.48 3.69
CA PHE A 63 34.66 6.23 2.45
C PHE A 63 35.34 6.80 1.20
N VAL A 64 36.53 7.42 1.34
CA VAL A 64 37.24 8.20 0.30
C VAL A 64 37.41 7.46 -1.03
N ASN A 65 37.51 6.13 -1.02
CA ASN A 65 37.76 5.32 -2.22
C ASN A 65 36.70 4.24 -2.52
N ASN A 66 35.70 4.04 -1.66
CA ASN A 66 34.83 2.86 -1.81
C ASN A 66 33.51 2.98 -1.04
N ILE A 67 32.56 3.76 -1.58
CA ILE A 67 31.15 3.64 -1.20
C ILE A 67 30.42 2.96 -2.36
N LYS A 68 29.80 1.81 -2.10
CA LYS A 68 29.15 1.02 -3.15
C LYS A 68 27.84 1.68 -3.56
N SER A 69 27.76 2.06 -4.83
CA SER A 69 26.48 2.43 -5.46
C SER A 69 25.69 1.16 -5.79
N SER A 70 24.36 1.26 -5.79
CA SER A 70 23.44 0.22 -6.23
C SER A 70 22.53 0.77 -7.34
N ASP A 71 21.71 -0.10 -7.92
CA ASP A 71 20.70 0.28 -8.92
C ASP A 71 19.70 1.34 -8.39
N ARG A 72 19.62 1.53 -7.07
CA ARG A 72 18.68 2.45 -6.40
C ARG A 72 19.33 3.75 -5.92
N VAL A 73 20.61 3.72 -5.59
CA VAL A 73 21.35 4.86 -5.02
C VAL A 73 22.74 4.94 -5.64
N ASN A 74 23.09 6.11 -6.15
CA ASN A 74 24.43 6.42 -6.62
C ASN A 74 25.07 7.43 -5.67
N PHE A 75 26.18 7.04 -5.04
CA PHE A 75 26.91 7.90 -4.12
C PHE A 75 28.05 8.62 -4.84
N THR A 76 28.17 9.92 -4.62
CA THR A 76 29.29 10.73 -5.13
C THR A 76 29.95 11.46 -3.98
N LEU A 77 31.23 11.19 -3.72
CA LEU A 77 31.97 11.92 -2.69
C LEU A 77 32.25 13.37 -3.13
N VAL A 78 31.99 14.30 -2.22
CA VAL A 78 32.18 15.73 -2.44
C VAL A 78 33.07 16.31 -1.35
N LYS A 79 34.06 17.12 -1.74
CA LYS A 79 35.03 17.74 -0.82
C LYS A 79 34.58 19.09 -0.24
N GLU A 80 33.45 19.60 -0.71
CA GLU A 80 32.91 20.91 -0.35
C GLU A 80 32.45 20.97 1.11
N ALA A 81 32.29 22.19 1.64
CA ALA A 81 31.74 22.39 2.96
C ALA A 81 30.27 21.96 3.00
N LEU A 82 29.84 21.39 4.14
CA LEU A 82 28.47 20.90 4.31
C LEU A 82 27.42 22.00 4.08
N GLU A 83 27.68 23.22 4.54
CA GLU A 83 26.75 24.35 4.40
C GLU A 83 26.55 24.78 2.94
N ASP A 84 27.63 24.78 2.15
CA ASP A 84 27.55 25.07 0.71
C ASP A 84 26.85 23.94 -0.05
N LEU A 85 27.09 22.69 0.38
CA LEU A 85 26.48 21.53 -0.25
C LEU A 85 24.97 21.46 0.01
N LYS A 86 24.50 21.79 1.22
CA LYS A 86 23.07 21.87 1.57
C LYS A 86 22.29 22.83 0.68
N THR A 87 22.93 23.89 0.19
CA THR A 87 22.28 24.90 -0.68
C THR A 87 22.48 24.62 -2.17
N SER A 88 23.60 23.99 -2.55
CA SER A 88 23.98 23.79 -3.96
C SER A 88 23.70 22.39 -4.53
N TYR A 89 23.37 21.39 -3.70
CA TYR A 89 23.24 19.99 -4.15
C TYR A 89 22.25 19.81 -5.31
N LYS A 90 21.12 20.53 -5.29
CA LYS A 90 20.12 20.50 -6.38
C LYS A 90 20.64 21.05 -7.69
N ASN A 91 21.34 22.19 -7.64
CA ASN A 91 21.89 22.83 -8.84
C ASN A 91 22.97 21.95 -9.50
N LYS A 92 23.54 21.03 -8.72
CA LYS A 92 24.54 20.04 -9.15
C LYS A 92 23.93 18.70 -9.57
N GLY A 93 22.60 18.57 -9.52
CA GLY A 93 21.89 17.36 -9.95
C GLY A 93 21.81 16.25 -8.91
N TYR A 94 22.07 16.54 -7.63
CA TYR A 94 21.90 15.58 -6.53
C TYR A 94 20.49 15.64 -5.95
N ASP A 95 19.98 14.49 -5.52
CA ASP A 95 18.69 14.32 -4.84
C ASP A 95 18.76 14.59 -3.33
N GLY A 96 19.97 14.53 -2.75
CA GLY A 96 20.21 14.82 -1.34
C GLY A 96 21.68 14.72 -0.95
N VAL A 97 21.95 15.05 0.31
CA VAL A 97 23.29 15.10 0.88
C VAL A 97 23.37 14.16 2.08
N LEU A 98 24.23 13.16 2.02
CA LEU A 98 24.58 12.30 3.15
C LEU A 98 25.81 12.88 3.85
N TYR A 99 25.64 13.24 5.12
CA TYR A 99 26.71 13.69 6.00
C TYR A 99 27.12 12.57 6.95
N ILE A 100 28.40 12.21 6.88
CA ILE A 100 29.04 11.23 7.75
C ILE A 100 30.05 12.01 8.61
N PRO A 101 29.76 12.25 9.90
CA PRO A 101 30.68 12.96 10.77
C PRO A 101 31.94 12.14 11.03
N SER A 102 33.03 12.81 11.41
CA SER A 102 34.17 12.13 12.02
C SER A 102 33.72 11.38 13.27
N PHE A 103 34.30 10.21 13.51
CA PHE A 103 34.09 9.49 14.76
C PHE A 103 35.43 9.01 15.29
N ASP A 104 35.62 9.17 16.60
CA ASP A 104 36.72 8.57 17.33
C ASP A 104 36.28 7.17 17.80
N ALA A 105 37.07 6.13 17.54
CA ALA A 105 36.77 4.79 18.04
C ALA A 105 36.82 4.76 19.59
N PRO A 106 36.00 3.97 20.33
CA PRO A 106 35.06 2.93 19.92
C PRO A 106 33.63 3.22 20.44
N GLY A 107 32.96 4.26 19.94
CA GLY A 107 31.53 4.46 20.20
C GLY A 107 30.66 3.43 19.44
N GLN A 108 29.67 2.84 20.12
CA GLN A 108 28.75 1.86 19.51
C GLN A 108 27.79 2.48 18.48
N ASN A 109 27.57 3.80 18.49
CA ASN A 109 26.53 4.45 17.69
C ASN A 109 27.08 5.61 16.86
N LEU A 110 27.19 5.43 15.54
CA LEU A 110 27.40 6.53 14.60
C LEU A 110 26.05 7.11 14.19
N ARG A 111 25.90 8.44 14.26
CA ARG A 111 24.75 9.15 13.71
C ARG A 111 25.12 9.79 12.39
N ILE A 112 24.62 9.22 11.29
CA ILE A 112 24.65 9.84 9.97
C ILE A 112 23.41 10.71 9.77
N VAL A 113 23.53 11.75 8.96
CA VAL A 113 22.42 12.68 8.68
C VAL A 113 22.24 12.80 7.18
N TYR A 114 20.99 12.66 6.72
CA TYR A 114 20.63 12.87 5.33
C TYR A 114 19.80 14.15 5.19
N TYR A 115 20.24 15.05 4.31
CA TYR A 115 19.58 16.32 4.01
C TYR A 115 18.96 16.28 2.61
N SER A 116 17.65 16.50 2.52
CA SER A 116 16.89 16.60 1.27
C SER A 116 15.58 17.35 1.50
N GLU A 117 14.94 17.83 0.43
CA GLU A 117 13.56 18.35 0.53
C GLU A 117 12.50 17.25 0.64
N GLY A 118 12.75 16.09 0.02
CA GLY A 118 11.87 14.93 0.12
C GLY A 118 12.23 14.03 1.30
N GLN A 119 11.36 13.09 1.63
CA GLN A 119 11.69 12.00 2.55
C GLN A 119 12.31 10.83 1.78
N LEU A 120 13.26 10.13 2.40
CA LEU A 120 13.73 8.84 1.90
C LEU A 120 12.63 7.79 2.07
N SER A 121 12.50 6.89 1.11
CA SER A 121 11.71 5.67 1.33
C SER A 121 12.36 4.86 2.46
N LEU A 122 11.56 4.09 3.20
CA LEU A 122 12.08 3.20 4.25
C LEU A 122 13.15 2.26 3.69
N SER A 123 12.91 1.71 2.49
CA SER A 123 13.87 0.82 1.83
C SER A 123 15.21 1.49 1.47
N THR A 124 15.19 2.75 1.03
CA THR A 124 16.41 3.50 0.70
C THR A 124 17.17 3.88 1.97
N LYS A 125 16.44 4.25 3.02
CA LYS A 125 17.03 4.55 4.34
C LYS A 125 17.74 3.31 4.89
N ASP A 126 17.06 2.16 4.93
CA ASP A 126 17.63 0.92 5.43
C ASP A 126 18.84 0.46 4.61
N PHE A 127 18.82 0.70 3.29
CA PHE A 127 19.97 0.44 2.42
C PHE A 127 21.18 1.30 2.78
N ILE A 128 21.00 2.62 2.92
CA ILE A 128 22.09 3.54 3.29
C ILE A 128 22.66 3.17 4.67
N GLU A 129 21.80 2.87 5.64
CA GLU A 129 22.23 2.49 7.00
C GLU A 129 23.06 1.20 6.99
N ARG A 130 22.66 0.17 6.23
CA ARG A 130 23.43 -1.07 6.09
C ARG A 130 24.79 -0.85 5.40
N GLU A 131 24.82 -0.18 4.25
CA GLU A 131 26.07 0.07 3.52
C GLU A 131 27.07 0.87 4.34
N VAL A 132 26.61 1.89 5.07
CA VAL A 132 27.47 2.66 5.97
C VAL A 132 27.96 1.80 7.14
N ALA A 133 27.09 0.99 7.74
CA ALA A 133 27.43 0.13 8.87
C ALA A 133 28.45 -0.96 8.48
N ASP A 134 28.22 -1.67 7.37
CA ASP A 134 29.12 -2.70 6.85
C ASP A 134 30.50 -2.12 6.55
N ARG A 135 30.56 -0.92 5.95
CA ARG A 135 31.84 -0.28 5.64
C ARG A 135 32.61 0.15 6.89
N ILE A 136 31.91 0.63 7.91
CA ILE A 136 32.52 0.97 9.20
C ILE A 136 32.99 -0.28 9.93
N GLU A 137 32.24 -1.39 9.83
CA GLU A 137 32.63 -2.69 10.35
C GLU A 137 33.94 -3.16 9.70
N ASP A 138 34.02 -3.15 8.36
CA ASP A 138 35.24 -3.49 7.61
C ASP A 138 36.43 -2.62 8.03
N TYR A 139 36.23 -1.32 8.21
CA TYR A 139 37.27 -0.41 8.69
C TYR A 139 37.72 -0.75 10.12
N LYS A 140 36.78 -1.05 11.03
CA LYS A 140 37.10 -1.44 12.41
C LYS A 140 37.86 -2.76 12.46
N ILE A 141 37.49 -3.73 11.62
CA ILE A 141 38.20 -5.01 11.47
C ILE A 141 39.63 -4.74 11.03
N ALA A 142 39.83 -3.99 9.94
CA ALA A 142 41.16 -3.66 9.42
C ALA A 142 42.02 -2.88 10.44
N ALA A 143 41.42 -1.97 11.22
CA ALA A 143 42.10 -1.17 12.23
C ALA A 143 42.37 -1.92 13.54
N SER A 144 41.72 -3.07 13.78
CA SER A 144 41.81 -3.81 15.04
C SER A 144 43.10 -4.63 15.21
N GLY A 145 43.83 -4.88 14.11
CA GLY A 145 45.03 -5.70 14.09
C GLY A 145 44.77 -7.21 14.20
N TYR A 146 43.51 -7.64 14.22
CA TYR A 146 43.11 -9.04 14.10
C TYR A 146 43.10 -9.50 12.64
N ASP A 147 43.24 -10.81 12.44
CA ASP A 147 43.14 -11.43 11.13
C ASP A 147 41.71 -11.24 10.55
N GLU A 148 41.63 -10.57 9.39
CA GLU A 148 40.38 -10.21 8.72
C GLU A 148 39.57 -11.44 8.31
N ASP A 149 40.23 -12.51 7.87
CA ASP A 149 39.59 -13.74 7.41
C ASP A 149 38.95 -14.49 8.60
N VAL A 150 39.62 -14.46 9.75
CA VAL A 150 39.08 -15.03 11.00
C VAL A 150 37.85 -14.26 11.47
N LEU A 151 37.88 -12.93 11.45
CA LEU A 151 36.72 -12.13 11.89
C LEU A 151 35.53 -12.25 10.93
N LYS A 152 35.78 -12.28 9.62
CA LYS A 152 34.73 -12.52 8.61
C LYS A 152 34.13 -13.92 8.73
N SER A 153 34.89 -14.92 9.17
CA SER A 153 34.36 -16.27 9.39
C SER A 153 33.30 -16.35 10.50
N PHE A 154 33.27 -15.38 11.43
CA PHE A 154 32.21 -15.29 12.45
C PHE A 154 30.94 -14.61 11.91
N LYS A 155 31.00 -13.86 10.81
CA LYS A 155 29.83 -13.23 10.19
C LYS A 155 29.04 -14.30 9.43
N THR A 156 27.91 -14.70 10.00
CA THR A 156 26.99 -15.65 9.35
C THR A 156 25.83 -14.89 8.74
N GLU A 157 25.75 -14.89 7.42
CA GLU A 157 24.57 -14.40 6.71
C GLU A 157 23.50 -15.49 6.70
N VAL A 158 22.33 -15.19 7.27
CA VAL A 158 21.20 -16.12 7.34
C VAL A 158 20.10 -15.60 6.43
N SER A 159 19.87 -16.29 5.32
CA SER A 159 18.69 -16.10 4.47
C SER A 159 17.61 -17.10 4.85
N LEU A 160 16.38 -16.62 5.01
CA LEU A 160 15.22 -17.47 5.26
C LEU A 160 14.43 -17.67 3.96
N ASP A 161 14.51 -18.88 3.40
CA ASP A 161 13.65 -19.29 2.29
C ASP A 161 12.36 -19.91 2.85
N GLN A 162 11.22 -19.29 2.52
CA GLN A 162 9.91 -19.81 2.91
C GLN A 162 9.33 -20.67 1.78
N LYS A 163 9.11 -21.96 2.06
CA LYS A 163 8.40 -22.88 1.19
C LYS A 163 7.02 -23.21 1.75
N GLU A 164 6.02 -23.25 0.87
CA GLU A 164 4.69 -23.76 1.21
C GLU A 164 4.65 -25.27 0.97
N LEU A 165 4.10 -26.00 1.94
CA LEU A 165 3.81 -27.42 1.82
C LEU A 165 2.29 -27.56 1.66
N ALA A 166 1.86 -28.13 0.54
CA ALA A 166 0.48 -28.51 0.29
C ALA A 166 0.39 -30.01 0.03
N PHE A 167 -0.74 -30.62 0.37
CA PHE A 167 -1.04 -32.00 0.04
C PHE A 167 -2.15 -32.02 -1.00
N ASP A 168 -1.97 -32.78 -2.09
CA ASP A 168 -3.04 -33.00 -3.06
C ASP A 168 -4.13 -33.93 -2.48
N GLU A 169 -5.28 -34.06 -3.16
CA GLU A 169 -6.37 -34.95 -2.74
C GLU A 169 -5.95 -36.43 -2.63
N ASN A 170 -4.80 -36.79 -3.20
CA ASN A 170 -4.23 -38.14 -3.20
C ASN A 170 -3.13 -38.32 -2.13
N GLY A 171 -2.86 -37.29 -1.31
CA GLY A 171 -1.87 -37.31 -0.24
C GLY A 171 -0.42 -37.08 -0.68
N HIS A 172 -0.16 -36.68 -1.92
CA HIS A 172 1.19 -36.30 -2.35
C HIS A 172 1.56 -34.91 -1.83
N LEU A 173 2.79 -34.81 -1.35
CA LEU A 173 3.40 -33.55 -0.93
C LEU A 173 3.80 -32.74 -2.16
N THR A 174 3.27 -31.54 -2.27
CA THR A 174 3.71 -30.51 -3.22
C THR A 174 4.41 -29.39 -2.46
N GLU A 175 5.68 -29.15 -2.79
CA GLU A 175 6.43 -27.98 -2.33
C GLU A 175 6.27 -26.85 -3.35
N SER A 176 6.02 -25.63 -2.89
CA SER A 176 5.98 -24.45 -3.77
C SER A 176 6.73 -23.28 -3.15
N ASP A 177 7.53 -22.61 -3.97
CA ASP A 177 8.30 -21.45 -3.57
C ASP A 177 7.38 -20.25 -3.43
N LYS A 178 7.00 -19.91 -2.20
CA LYS A 178 6.11 -18.78 -1.94
C LYS A 178 6.92 -17.52 -1.71
N LYS A 179 7.27 -16.82 -2.79
CA LYS A 179 7.93 -15.51 -2.70
C LYS A 179 6.96 -14.48 -2.13
N ASN A 180 7.14 -14.10 -0.86
CA ASN A 180 6.54 -12.91 -0.22
C ASN A 180 5.01 -12.72 -0.36
N SER A 181 4.22 -13.80 -0.31
CA SER A 181 2.76 -13.67 -0.36
C SER A 181 2.15 -13.26 0.99
N ALA A 182 2.82 -13.50 2.12
CA ALA A 182 2.24 -13.30 3.45
C ALA A 182 1.95 -11.81 3.71
N GLY A 183 2.92 -10.93 3.44
CA GLY A 183 2.73 -9.48 3.58
C GLY A 183 1.65 -8.93 2.64
N VAL A 184 1.61 -9.43 1.40
CA VAL A 184 0.60 -9.04 0.41
C VAL A 184 -0.79 -9.55 0.80
N ALA A 185 -0.91 -10.80 1.25
CA ALA A 185 -2.17 -11.38 1.71
C ALA A 185 -2.69 -10.69 2.98
N THR A 186 -1.82 -10.38 3.95
CA THR A 186 -2.18 -9.60 5.13
C THR A 186 -2.64 -8.19 4.74
N ALA A 187 -1.96 -7.53 3.80
CA ALA A 187 -2.36 -6.21 3.31
C ALA A 187 -3.72 -6.26 2.59
N ILE A 188 -3.94 -7.23 1.70
CA ILE A 188 -5.22 -7.43 1.01
C ILE A 188 -6.33 -7.72 2.02
N GLY A 189 -6.09 -8.60 2.99
CA GLY A 189 -7.05 -8.92 4.04
C GLY A 189 -7.41 -7.69 4.89
N PHE A 190 -6.42 -6.90 5.29
CA PHE A 190 -6.62 -5.67 6.06
C PHE A 190 -7.42 -4.62 5.26
N ILE A 191 -7.03 -4.37 4.01
CA ILE A 191 -7.73 -3.43 3.10
C ILE A 191 -9.17 -3.90 2.88
N SER A 192 -9.38 -5.19 2.64
CA SER A 192 -10.71 -5.76 2.43
C SER A 192 -11.60 -5.62 3.67
N GLY A 193 -11.05 -5.94 4.85
CA GLY A 193 -11.75 -5.75 6.12
C GLY A 193 -12.09 -4.29 6.39
N PHE A 194 -11.17 -3.38 6.07
CA PHE A 194 -11.39 -1.94 6.21
C PHE A 194 -12.48 -1.42 5.25
N ILE A 195 -12.52 -1.90 4.00
CA ILE A 195 -13.59 -1.58 3.04
C ILE A 195 -14.94 -2.08 3.56
N ILE A 196 -15.02 -3.32 4.08
CA ILE A 196 -16.25 -3.86 4.68
C ILE A 196 -16.70 -2.97 5.84
N TYR A 197 -15.78 -2.56 6.71
CA TYR A 197 -16.08 -1.68 7.83
C TYR A 197 -16.66 -0.33 7.39
N ILE A 198 -16.04 0.32 6.40
CA ILE A 198 -16.54 1.57 5.81
C ILE A 198 -17.96 1.36 5.27
N VAL A 199 -18.17 0.32 4.45
CA VAL A 199 -19.48 -0.01 3.88
C VAL A 199 -20.53 -0.15 4.98
N LEU A 200 -20.23 -0.88 6.06
CA LEU A 200 -21.18 -1.07 7.17
C LEU A 200 -21.60 0.26 7.80
N ILE A 201 -20.66 1.18 8.02
CA ILE A 201 -20.97 2.51 8.57
C ILE A 201 -21.83 3.32 7.58
N PHE A 202 -21.46 3.37 6.31
CA PHE A 202 -22.16 4.17 5.31
C PHE A 202 -23.60 3.67 5.07
N TYR A 203 -23.79 2.36 4.93
CA TYR A 203 -25.13 1.78 4.77
C TYR A 203 -25.94 1.82 6.05
N GLY A 204 -25.31 1.65 7.22
CA GLY A 204 -25.95 1.85 8.52
C GLY A 204 -26.51 3.26 8.67
N ALA A 205 -25.72 4.28 8.32
CA ALA A 205 -26.15 5.68 8.29
C ALA A 205 -27.28 5.91 7.28
N MET A 206 -27.22 5.29 6.11
CA MET A 206 -28.29 5.38 5.10
C MET A 206 -29.62 4.79 5.60
N ILE A 207 -29.58 3.66 6.31
CA ILE A 207 -30.77 3.05 6.93
C ILE A 207 -31.32 3.99 8.02
N MET A 208 -30.46 4.48 8.91
CA MET A 208 -30.86 5.39 9.99
C MET A 208 -31.56 6.65 9.45
N ARG A 209 -30.93 7.33 8.48
CA ARG A 209 -31.51 8.50 7.83
C ARG A 209 -32.84 8.17 7.16
N SER A 210 -32.92 7.01 6.50
CA SER A 210 -34.16 6.59 5.85
C SER A 210 -35.31 6.41 6.85
N VAL A 211 -35.05 5.89 8.04
CA VAL A 211 -36.06 5.76 9.10
C VAL A 211 -36.44 7.13 9.66
N MET A 212 -35.46 8.02 9.87
CA MET A 212 -35.70 9.38 10.38
C MET A 212 -36.54 10.23 9.42
N GLU A 213 -36.29 10.17 8.11
CA GLU A 213 -37.07 10.91 7.10
C GLU A 213 -38.57 10.55 7.16
N GLU A 214 -38.91 9.32 7.54
CA GLU A 214 -40.30 8.87 7.74
C GLU A 214 -40.89 9.50 9.01
N LYS A 215 -40.14 9.49 10.13
CA LYS A 215 -40.64 10.03 11.41
C LYS A 215 -40.99 11.53 11.34
N THR A 216 -40.42 12.27 10.40
CA THR A 216 -40.63 13.73 10.25
C THR A 216 -41.66 14.10 9.18
N ASN A 217 -42.09 13.16 8.31
CA ASN A 217 -42.85 13.51 7.10
C ASN A 217 -44.35 13.19 7.22
N ARG A 218 -45.20 14.17 6.90
CA ARG A 218 -46.68 14.09 6.99
C ARG A 218 -47.29 12.94 6.16
N ILE A 219 -46.56 12.47 5.15
CA ILE A 219 -46.92 11.31 4.32
C ILE A 219 -47.12 10.04 5.17
N VAL A 220 -46.45 9.93 6.32
CA VAL A 220 -46.49 8.77 7.20
C VAL A 220 -47.80 8.63 7.97
N GLU A 221 -48.44 9.73 8.37
CA GLU A 221 -49.74 9.69 9.05
C GLU A 221 -50.80 8.99 8.18
N VAL A 222 -50.71 9.18 6.87
CA VAL A 222 -51.59 8.58 5.86
C VAL A 222 -51.19 7.12 5.55
N ILE A 223 -49.91 6.76 5.66
CA ILE A 223 -49.44 5.39 5.38
C ILE A 223 -49.65 4.47 6.59
N ILE A 224 -49.45 4.96 7.82
CA ILE A 224 -49.64 4.19 9.05
C ILE A 224 -51.12 3.85 9.28
N SER A 225 -52.06 4.69 8.80
CA SER A 225 -53.48 4.36 8.81
C SER A 225 -53.81 3.16 7.90
N SER A 226 -52.92 2.81 6.98
CA SER A 226 -53.10 1.74 5.97
C SER A 226 -52.23 0.49 6.20
N VAL A 227 -51.11 0.60 6.95
CA VAL A 227 -50.13 -0.47 7.16
C VAL A 227 -49.47 -0.39 8.56
N LYS A 228 -49.21 -1.53 9.19
CA LYS A 228 -48.57 -1.59 10.53
C LYS A 228 -47.15 -0.98 10.51
N PRO A 229 -46.75 -0.19 11.53
CA PRO A 229 -45.43 0.45 11.60
C PRO A 229 -44.23 -0.50 11.46
N MET A 230 -44.28 -1.67 12.09
CA MET A 230 -43.21 -2.68 11.97
C MET A 230 -43.03 -3.20 10.54
N GLN A 231 -44.11 -3.34 9.77
CA GLN A 231 -44.03 -3.76 8.37
C GLN A 231 -43.42 -2.66 7.49
N LEU A 232 -43.69 -1.40 7.80
CA LEU A 232 -43.10 -0.26 7.13
C LEU A 232 -41.57 -0.19 7.37
N MET A 233 -41.15 -0.33 8.63
CA MET A 233 -39.74 -0.32 9.01
C MET A 233 -38.97 -1.51 8.41
N MET A 234 -39.53 -2.71 8.50
CA MET A 234 -38.90 -3.91 7.94
C MET A 234 -38.79 -3.84 6.42
N GLY A 235 -39.83 -3.36 5.74
CA GLY A 235 -39.80 -3.18 4.28
C GLY A 235 -38.74 -2.17 3.84
N LYS A 236 -38.54 -1.10 4.62
CA LYS A 236 -37.51 -0.09 4.37
C LYS A 236 -36.11 -0.63 4.62
N ILE A 237 -35.87 -1.31 5.74
CA ILE A 237 -34.56 -1.92 6.02
C ILE A 237 -34.19 -2.89 4.89
N ILE A 238 -35.08 -3.82 4.54
CA ILE A 238 -34.84 -4.82 3.49
C ILE A 238 -34.65 -4.14 2.13
N GLY A 239 -35.46 -3.13 1.79
CA GLY A 239 -35.34 -2.39 0.54
C GLY A 239 -34.00 -1.67 0.41
N VAL A 240 -33.57 -0.97 1.46
CA VAL A 240 -32.28 -0.24 1.49
C VAL A 240 -31.09 -1.19 1.52
N SER A 241 -31.15 -2.27 2.30
CA SER A 241 -30.13 -3.31 2.29
C SER A 241 -30.00 -3.97 0.91
N GLY A 242 -31.12 -4.20 0.21
CA GLY A 242 -31.13 -4.73 -1.15
C GLY A 242 -30.40 -3.83 -2.16
N VAL A 243 -30.51 -2.50 -1.99
CA VAL A 243 -29.76 -1.53 -2.81
C VAL A 243 -28.26 -1.71 -2.60
N GLY A 244 -27.81 -1.85 -1.35
CA GLY A 244 -26.40 -2.06 -1.03
C GLY A 244 -25.85 -3.38 -1.55
N LEU A 245 -26.64 -4.45 -1.46
CA LEU A 245 -26.29 -5.75 -2.05
C LEU A 245 -26.16 -5.67 -3.58
N THR A 246 -27.05 -4.93 -4.24
CA THR A 246 -26.97 -4.70 -5.69
C THR A 246 -25.69 -3.96 -6.06
N GLN A 247 -25.33 -2.93 -5.28
CA GLN A 247 -24.08 -2.20 -5.48
C GLN A 247 -22.86 -3.11 -5.33
N MET A 248 -22.83 -3.96 -4.30
CA MET A 248 -21.75 -4.94 -4.08
C MET A 248 -21.61 -5.94 -5.22
N ILE A 249 -22.71 -6.55 -5.66
CA ILE A 249 -22.71 -7.50 -6.78
C ILE A 249 -22.21 -6.79 -8.04
N THR A 250 -22.66 -5.57 -8.29
CA THR A 250 -22.22 -4.77 -9.45
C THR A 250 -20.71 -4.53 -9.39
N TRP A 251 -20.16 -4.22 -8.21
CA TRP A 251 -18.71 -4.05 -8.03
C TRP A 251 -17.93 -5.33 -8.27
N ILE A 252 -18.38 -6.47 -7.73
CA ILE A 252 -17.72 -7.77 -7.96
C ILE A 252 -17.67 -8.07 -9.46
N VAL A 253 -18.80 -7.91 -10.17
CA VAL A 253 -18.88 -8.15 -11.61
C VAL A 253 -17.95 -7.19 -12.37
N LEU A 254 -17.98 -5.90 -12.05
CA LEU A 254 -17.09 -4.91 -12.68
C LEU A 254 -15.62 -5.21 -12.46
N THR A 255 -15.22 -5.58 -11.24
CA THR A 255 -13.83 -5.92 -10.93
C THR A 255 -13.39 -7.17 -11.69
N VAL A 256 -14.20 -8.22 -11.74
CA VAL A 256 -13.89 -9.44 -12.52
C VAL A 256 -13.74 -9.11 -14.01
N VAL A 257 -14.65 -8.30 -14.56
CA VAL A 257 -14.58 -7.87 -15.97
C VAL A 257 -13.33 -7.02 -16.22
N LEU A 258 -13.02 -6.07 -15.33
CA LEU A 258 -11.84 -5.21 -15.45
C LEU A 258 -10.53 -6.00 -15.34
N LEU A 259 -10.47 -7.00 -14.46
CA LEU A 259 -9.31 -7.88 -14.35
C LEU A 259 -9.18 -8.79 -15.58
N GLY A 260 -10.29 -9.34 -16.08
CA GLY A 260 -10.29 -10.15 -17.30
C GLY A 260 -9.85 -9.38 -18.53
N VAL A 261 -10.36 -8.17 -18.72
CA VAL A 261 -9.95 -7.28 -19.84
C VAL A 261 -8.53 -6.77 -19.63
N GLY A 262 -8.17 -6.34 -18.41
CA GLY A 262 -6.84 -5.85 -18.07
C GLY A 262 -5.76 -6.92 -18.29
N GLY A 263 -6.02 -8.18 -17.94
CA GLY A 263 -5.11 -9.30 -18.18
C GLY A 263 -4.79 -9.50 -19.67
N MET A 264 -5.79 -9.30 -20.56
CA MET A 264 -5.58 -9.40 -22.01
C MET A 264 -4.72 -8.25 -22.57
N PHE A 265 -4.78 -7.05 -21.98
CA PHE A 265 -4.03 -5.89 -22.45
C PHE A 265 -2.63 -5.74 -21.85
N VAL A 266 -2.42 -6.22 -20.62
CA VAL A 266 -1.15 -6.02 -19.89
C VAL A 266 -0.19 -7.21 -20.06
N GLY A 267 -0.61 -8.32 -20.68
CA GLY A 267 0.27 -9.48 -20.89
C GLY A 267 0.80 -10.07 -19.57
N ILE A 268 0.10 -9.81 -18.46
CA ILE A 268 0.40 -10.43 -17.17
C ILE A 268 -0.21 -11.82 -17.22
N ASP A 269 0.64 -12.81 -17.40
CA ASP A 269 0.27 -14.21 -17.29
C ASP A 269 -0.33 -14.44 -15.89
N PRO A 270 -1.60 -14.90 -15.77
CA PRO A 270 -2.25 -15.11 -14.48
C PRO A 270 -1.52 -16.09 -13.57
N SER A 271 -0.63 -16.91 -14.13
CA SER A 271 0.27 -17.83 -13.41
C SER A 271 1.38 -17.13 -12.61
N ALA A 272 1.64 -15.84 -12.86
CA ALA A 272 2.60 -15.06 -12.09
C ALA A 272 1.99 -14.40 -10.82
N MET A 273 0.67 -14.50 -10.63
CA MET A 273 -0.04 -13.96 -9.46
C MET A 273 -0.60 -15.04 -8.50
N GLN A 274 -0.35 -16.32 -8.76
CA GLN A 274 -0.67 -17.42 -7.82
C GLN A 274 0.55 -17.80 -6.99
#